data_AF-A0A6C0DBM5-F1
#
_entry.id   AF-A0A6C0DBM5-F1
#
_cell.length_a   1.000
_cell.length_b   1.000
_cell.length_c   1.000
_cell.angle_alpha   90.00
_cell.angle_beta   90.00
_cell.angle_gamma   90.00
#
_symmetry.space_group_name_H-M   'P 1'
#
loop_
_entity.id
_entity.type
_entity.pdbx_description
1 polymer ?
#
loop_
_entity_poly.entity_id
_entity_poly.type
_entity_poly.pdbx_seq_one_letter_code
_entity_poly.pdbx_strand_id
1 'polypeptide(L)'
;MSKSINIYIPRILGKIKQNDIIEIFHNYGIGLITYIDMHYKINENKKPYYFAFMSIDLYDTDFANYIYYKILYENVYEFNYDNKTNNYWELKKHIPINMRKKNIEILEYSSTENISYDDAFDRETLEEEYENLQREIYSICC
;
A
#
# COMPACT_ATOMS: atom_id res chain seq x y z
N MET A 1 0.21 -6.20 24.15
CA MET A 1 -0.56 -6.66 22.97
C MET A 1 0.29 -6.36 21.75
N SER A 2 0.58 -7.34 20.90
CA SER A 2 1.21 -7.07 19.61
C SER A 2 0.19 -6.38 18.71
N LYS A 3 0.59 -5.29 18.04
CA LYS A 3 -0.25 -4.60 17.05
C LYS A 3 0.02 -5.25 15.70
N SER A 4 -1.04 -5.59 14.97
CA SER A 4 -0.94 -6.09 13.59
C SER A 4 -1.55 -5.07 12.62
N ILE A 5 -0.96 -4.90 11.45
CA ILE A 5 -1.49 -4.04 10.39
C ILE A 5 -1.44 -4.74 9.04
N ASN A 6 -2.48 -4.52 8.24
CA ASN A 6 -2.52 -4.94 6.83
C ASN A 6 -2.18 -3.74 5.94
N ILE A 7 -1.19 -3.90 5.08
CA ILE A 7 -0.65 -2.86 4.21
C ILE A 7 -0.78 -3.28 2.75
N TYR A 8 -0.99 -2.27 1.89
CA TYR A 8 -0.90 -2.35 0.44
C TYR A 8 0.25 -1.45 -0.03
N ILE A 9 1.16 -2.00 -0.82
CA ILE A 9 2.19 -1.26 -1.54
C ILE A 9 1.79 -1.20 -3.01
N PRO A 10 1.35 -0.04 -3.53
CA PRO A 10 0.81 0.07 -4.88
C PRO A 10 1.86 -0.08 -5.96
N ARG A 11 3.11 0.29 -5.66
CA ARG A 11 4.16 0.34 -6.65
C ARG A 11 5.52 0.01 -6.05
N ILE A 12 6.08 -1.09 -6.54
CA ILE A 12 7.42 -1.59 -6.26
C ILE A 12 8.14 -1.65 -7.60
N LEU A 13 9.18 -0.84 -7.74
CA LEU A 13 9.96 -0.74 -8.97
C LEU A 13 11.23 -1.59 -8.90
N GLY A 14 11.73 -1.98 -10.08
CA GLY A 14 13.02 -2.64 -10.21
C GLY A 14 12.98 -4.14 -9.92
N LYS A 15 14.08 -4.65 -9.35
CA LYS A 15 14.32 -6.08 -9.12
C LYS A 15 14.10 -6.50 -7.66
N ILE A 16 13.31 -5.73 -6.92
CA ILE A 16 12.97 -6.01 -5.53
C ILE A 16 12.17 -7.31 -5.47
N LYS A 17 12.61 -8.23 -4.61
CA LYS A 17 11.97 -9.51 -4.31
C LYS A 17 11.23 -9.42 -2.98
N GLN A 18 10.34 -10.37 -2.74
CA GLN A 18 9.63 -10.50 -1.46
C GLN A 18 10.59 -10.53 -0.25
N ASN A 19 11.71 -11.27 -0.36
CA ASN A 19 12.71 -11.33 0.70
C ASN A 19 13.34 -9.97 1.00
N ASP A 20 13.56 -9.12 -0.01
CA ASP A 20 14.13 -7.78 0.21
C ASP A 20 13.17 -6.93 1.05
N ILE A 21 11.86 -7.02 0.80
CA ILE A 21 10.83 -6.33 1.58
C ILE A 21 10.82 -6.85 3.02
N ILE A 22 10.86 -8.18 3.21
CA ILE A 22 10.91 -8.80 4.54
C ILE A 22 12.13 -8.32 5.34
N GLU A 23 13.30 -8.37 4.72
CA GLU A 23 14.55 -7.93 5.36
C GLU A 23 14.52 -6.44 5.69
N ILE A 24 14.03 -5.59 4.78
CA ILE A 24 13.93 -4.15 5.02
C ILE A 24 13.02 -3.85 6.22
N PHE A 25 11.82 -4.44 6.29
CA PHE A 25 10.90 -4.20 7.40
C PHE A 25 11.45 -4.69 8.76
N HIS A 26 12.16 -5.81 8.75
CA HIS A 26 12.86 -6.32 9.92
C HIS A 26 14.00 -5.38 10.36
N ASN A 27 14.88 -5.01 9.42
CA ASN A 27 16.09 -4.23 9.68
C ASN A 27 15.78 -2.79 10.14
N TYR A 28 14.69 -2.20 9.65
CA TYR A 28 14.21 -0.89 10.10
C TYR A 28 13.42 -0.96 11.42
N GLY A 29 13.28 -2.14 12.02
CA GLY A 29 12.59 -2.32 13.30
C GLY A 29 11.10 -2.05 13.23
N ILE A 30 10.47 -2.23 12.05
CA ILE A 30 9.05 -1.97 11.82
C ILE A 30 8.23 -3.17 12.34
N GLY A 31 8.59 -4.38 11.94
CA GLY A 31 7.85 -5.57 12.33
C GLY A 31 8.24 -6.82 11.56
N LEU A 32 7.62 -7.93 11.96
CA LEU A 32 7.70 -9.21 11.27
C LEU A 32 6.57 -9.30 10.24
N ILE A 33 6.92 -9.50 8.98
CA ILE A 33 5.93 -9.78 7.92
C ILE A 33 5.45 -11.22 8.09
N THR A 34 4.17 -11.40 8.41
CA THR A 34 3.53 -12.73 8.58
C THR A 34 2.90 -13.25 7.30
N TYR A 35 2.56 -12.35 6.37
CA TYR A 35 2.03 -12.66 5.04
C TYR A 35 2.50 -11.60 4.05
N ILE A 36 2.90 -12.03 2.85
CA ILE A 36 3.17 -11.14 1.71
C ILE A 36 2.72 -11.81 0.42
N ASP A 37 2.00 -11.06 -0.39
CA ASP A 37 1.50 -11.47 -1.68
C ASP A 37 1.84 -10.39 -2.70
N MET A 38 2.75 -10.72 -3.62
CA MET A 38 3.38 -9.77 -4.53
C MET A 38 3.08 -10.17 -5.96
N HIS A 39 2.58 -9.22 -6.74
CA HIS A 39 2.03 -9.46 -8.06
C HIS A 39 2.72 -8.60 -9.10
N TYR A 40 3.00 -9.20 -10.25
CA TYR A 40 3.61 -8.51 -11.39
C TYR A 40 2.56 -7.82 -12.24
N LYS A 41 2.85 -6.60 -12.70
CA LYS A 41 2.00 -5.85 -13.61
C LYS A 41 2.81 -5.00 -14.58
N ILE A 42 2.19 -4.65 -15.70
CA ILE A 42 2.75 -3.75 -16.71
C ILE A 42 1.83 -2.54 -16.78
N ASN A 43 2.37 -1.33 -16.59
CA ASN A 43 1.58 -0.12 -16.69
C ASN A 43 1.29 0.27 -18.15
N GLU A 44 0.48 1.31 -18.35
CA GLU A 44 0.11 1.82 -19.68
C GLU A 44 1.31 2.15 -20.57
N ASN A 45 2.41 2.57 -19.95
CA ASN A 45 3.68 2.90 -20.61
C ASN A 45 4.57 1.67 -20.90
N LYS A 46 4.03 0.44 -20.81
CA LYS A 46 4.74 -0.83 -20.98
C LYS A 46 5.90 -1.03 -20.01
N LYS A 47 5.88 -0.34 -18.86
CA LYS A 47 6.90 -0.48 -17.82
C LYS A 47 6.43 -1.50 -16.77
N PRO A 48 7.26 -2.52 -16.46
CA PRO A 48 6.94 -3.48 -15.43
C PRO A 48 7.04 -2.85 -14.03
N TYR A 49 6.15 -3.27 -13.14
CA TYR A 49 6.20 -3.01 -11.71
C TYR A 49 5.57 -4.17 -10.95
N TYR A 50 5.75 -4.16 -9.65
CA TYR A 50 5.01 -5.03 -8.75
C TYR A 50 4.15 -4.21 -7.81
N PHE A 51 3.09 -4.82 -7.30
CA PHE A 51 2.37 -4.33 -6.13
C PHE A 51 2.27 -5.46 -5.12
N ALA A 52 2.03 -5.14 -3.85
CA ALA A 52 1.99 -6.16 -2.80
C ALA A 52 0.93 -5.89 -1.74
N PHE A 53 0.35 -6.96 -1.23
CA PHE A 53 -0.44 -6.99 0.00
C PHE A 53 0.36 -7.69 1.09
N MET A 54 0.34 -7.14 2.31
CA MET A 54 1.11 -7.71 3.41
C MET A 54 0.42 -7.56 4.75
N SER A 55 0.64 -8.52 5.63
CA SER A 55 0.28 -8.46 7.05
C SER A 55 1.55 -8.41 7.87
N ILE A 56 1.59 -7.49 8.84
CA ILE A 56 2.77 -7.19 9.64
C ILE A 56 2.40 -7.21 11.10
N ASP A 57 3.14 -7.99 11.86
CA ASP A 57 3.16 -7.92 13.32
C ASP A 57 4.22 -6.88 13.72
N LEU A 58 3.75 -5.72 14.18
CA LEU A 58 4.60 -4.59 14.50
C LEU A 58 5.44 -4.86 15.75
N TYR A 59 6.70 -4.42 15.71
CA TYR A 59 7.55 -4.41 16.89
C TYR A 59 7.15 -3.27 17.84
N ASP A 60 7.56 -3.40 19.10
CA ASP A 60 7.38 -2.34 20.08
C ASP A 60 8.53 -1.33 19.98
N THR A 61 8.56 -0.61 18.85
CA THR A 61 9.52 0.46 18.59
C THR A 61 8.78 1.78 18.33
N ASP A 62 9.41 2.90 18.64
CA ASP A 62 8.84 4.23 18.37
C ASP A 62 8.53 4.40 16.89
N PHE A 63 9.40 3.87 16.02
CA PHE A 63 9.25 3.96 14.57
C PHE A 63 8.09 3.10 14.05
N ALA A 64 7.94 1.85 14.53
CA ALA A 64 6.80 1.00 14.18
C ALA A 64 5.47 1.63 14.63
N ASN A 65 5.44 2.18 15.84
CA ASN A 65 4.27 2.89 16.37
C ASN A 65 3.95 4.14 15.54
N TYR A 66 4.96 4.92 15.13
CA TYR A 66 4.80 6.08 14.26
C TYR A 66 4.19 5.70 12.91
N ILE A 67 4.75 4.69 12.23
CA ILE A 67 4.22 4.19 10.95
C ILE A 67 2.78 3.72 11.10
N TYR A 68 2.48 2.96 12.16
CA TYR A 68 1.12 2.49 12.44
C TYR A 68 0.12 3.65 12.51
N TYR A 69 0.42 4.69 13.30
CA TYR A 69 -0.47 5.84 13.42
C TYR A 69 -0.56 6.63 12.12
N LYS A 70 0.54 6.84 11.42
CA LYS A 70 0.55 7.50 10.10
C LYS A 70 -0.37 6.78 9.12
N ILE A 71 -0.24 5.47 8.97
CA ILE A 71 -1.09 4.69 8.06
C ILE A 71 -2.55 4.68 8.53
N LEU A 72 -2.80 4.64 9.84
CA LEU A 72 -4.15 4.61 10.40
C LEU A 72 -4.91 5.94 10.15
N TYR A 73 -4.24 7.08 10.28
CA TYR A 73 -4.87 8.41 10.25
C TYR A 73 -4.72 9.14 8.90
N GLU A 74 -3.59 8.97 8.22
CA GLU A 74 -3.26 9.68 6.97
C GLU A 74 -3.43 8.78 5.73
N ASN A 75 -3.83 7.52 5.91
CA ASN A 75 -4.05 6.47 4.90
C ASN A 75 -2.82 6.06 4.08
N VAL A 76 -1.78 6.89 4.00
CA VAL A 76 -0.55 6.67 3.24
C VAL A 76 0.65 7.09 4.09
N TYR A 77 1.72 6.32 4.02
CA TYR A 77 3.02 6.69 4.55
C TYR A 77 4.11 6.42 3.50
N GLU A 78 4.93 7.43 3.19
CA GLU A 78 6.08 7.28 2.31
C GLU A 78 7.28 6.75 3.09
N PHE A 79 7.61 5.48 2.85
CA PHE A 79 8.70 4.80 3.52
C PHE A 79 9.97 4.80 2.65
N ASN A 80 10.96 5.59 3.05
CA ASN A 80 12.28 5.63 2.41
C ASN A 80 13.12 4.43 2.87
N TYR A 81 13.25 3.42 2.00
CA TYR A 81 14.01 2.20 2.28
C TYR A 81 15.47 2.28 1.84
N ASP A 82 15.85 3.30 1.06
CA ASP A 82 17.24 3.56 0.68
C ASP A 82 17.56 5.06 0.76
N ASN A 83 18.29 5.41 1.83
CA ASN A 83 18.72 6.78 2.10
C ASN A 83 19.69 7.34 1.05
N LYS A 84 20.32 6.50 0.21
CA LYS A 84 21.29 6.93 -0.80
C LYS A 84 20.63 7.31 -2.11
N THR A 85 19.55 6.61 -2.47
CA THR A 85 18.87 6.81 -3.75
C THR A 85 17.56 7.58 -3.61
N ASN A 86 17.14 7.90 -2.38
CA ASN A 86 15.87 8.56 -2.05
C ASN A 86 14.66 7.83 -2.64
N ASN A 87 14.79 6.50 -2.77
CA ASN A 87 13.70 5.65 -3.20
C ASN A 87 12.79 5.34 -2.02
N TYR A 88 11.49 5.45 -2.26
CA TYR A 88 10.46 5.17 -1.27
C TYR A 88 9.41 4.20 -1.79
N TRP A 89 8.67 3.62 -0.85
CA TRP A 89 7.42 2.93 -1.12
C TRP A 89 6.28 3.66 -0.42
N GLU A 90 5.15 3.77 -1.10
CA GLU A 90 3.90 4.16 -0.46
C GLU A 90 3.33 2.96 0.32
N LEU A 91 3.15 3.11 1.62
CA LEU A 91 2.49 2.14 2.47
C LEU A 91 1.05 2.61 2.73
N LYS A 92 0.08 1.91 2.17
CA LYS A 92 -1.35 2.24 2.31
C LYS A 92 -2.05 1.26 3.23
N LYS A 93 -3.07 1.70 3.96
CA LYS A 93 -3.92 0.79 4.73
C LYS A 93 -4.65 -0.15 3.78
N HIS A 94 -4.49 -1.46 3.96
CA HIS A 94 -5.28 -2.43 3.22
C HIS A 94 -6.65 -2.64 3.90
N ILE A 95 -7.73 -2.34 3.17
CA ILE A 95 -9.10 -2.62 3.59
C ILE A 95 -9.69 -3.66 2.63
N PRO A 96 -9.92 -4.91 3.08
CA PRO A 96 -10.58 -5.94 2.28
C PRO A 96 -11.97 -5.49 1.80
N ILE A 97 -12.41 -5.93 0.60
CA ILE A 97 -13.70 -5.54 -0.01
C ILE A 97 -14.87 -5.73 0.95
N ASN A 98 -14.92 -6.89 1.62
CA ASN A 98 -15.99 -7.26 2.53
C ASN A 98 -16.09 -6.34 3.77
N MET A 99 -15.05 -5.54 4.05
CA MET A 99 -15.02 -4.57 5.15
C MET A 99 -15.19 -3.12 4.69
N ARG A 100 -15.25 -2.87 3.38
CA ARG A 100 -15.52 -1.53 2.86
C ARG A 100 -17.00 -1.24 3.04
N LYS A 101 -17.32 -0.21 3.82
CA LYS A 101 -18.67 0.36 3.81
C LYS A 101 -18.93 0.86 2.39
N LYS A 102 -19.95 0.34 1.71
CA LYS A 102 -20.51 0.99 0.51
C LYS A 102 -21.10 2.33 0.97
N ASN A 103 -20.30 3.39 0.99
CA ASN A 103 -20.83 4.74 1.08
C ASN A 103 -21.50 5.04 -0.27
N ILE A 104 -22.75 4.59 -0.43
CA ILE A 104 -23.68 5.17 -1.39
C ILE A 104 -24.23 6.41 -0.69
N GLU A 105 -23.39 7.44 -0.52
CA GLU A 105 -23.85 8.78 -0.19
C GLU A 105 -23.11 9.75 -1.10
N ILE A 106 -23.91 10.41 -1.92
CA ILE A 106 -23.63 11.38 -2.96
C ILE A 106 -22.67 12.45 -2.43
N LEU A 107 -21.47 12.57 -3.01
CA LEU A 107 -20.59 13.73 -2.78
C LEU A 107 -21.12 14.92 -3.59
N GLU A 108 -22.08 15.64 -3.01
CA GLU A 108 -22.26 17.05 -3.31
C GLU A 108 -21.07 17.85 -2.75
N TYR A 109 -20.36 18.51 -3.67
CA TYR A 109 -19.57 19.73 -3.53
C TYR A 109 -19.17 20.20 -2.12
N SER A 110 -17.85 20.18 -1.84
CA SER A 110 -17.15 21.37 -1.33
C SER A 110 -15.63 21.25 -1.57
N SER A 111 -15.19 21.95 -2.61
CA SER A 111 -13.89 22.62 -2.81
C SER A 111 -13.18 23.05 -1.51
N THR A 112 -11.85 23.07 -1.35
CA THR A 112 -10.73 23.44 -2.24
C THR A 112 -9.44 23.01 -1.55
N GLU A 113 -8.50 22.42 -2.28
CA GLU A 113 -7.05 22.70 -2.17
C GLU A 113 -6.34 22.05 -3.37
N ASN A 114 -5.35 22.75 -3.93
CA ASN A 114 -4.70 22.43 -5.20
C ASN A 114 -4.07 21.03 -5.20
N ILE A 115 -4.81 20.04 -5.70
CA ILE A 115 -4.25 18.75 -6.09
C ILE A 115 -3.69 18.94 -7.50
N SER A 116 -2.39 18.73 -7.65
CA SER A 116 -1.73 18.63 -8.96
C SER A 116 -2.54 17.67 -9.84
N TYR A 117 -2.95 18.11 -11.03
CA TYR A 117 -3.79 17.31 -11.93
C TYR A 117 -3.19 15.94 -12.26
N ASP A 118 -1.86 15.80 -12.13
CA ASP A 118 -1.16 14.53 -12.32
C ASP A 118 -1.39 13.53 -11.16
N ASP A 119 -1.57 13.97 -9.91
CA ASP A 119 -1.76 13.09 -8.74
C ASP A 119 -3.19 12.55 -8.61
N ALA A 120 -4.18 13.29 -9.11
CA ALA A 120 -5.59 12.87 -9.06
C ALA A 120 -5.87 11.73 -10.06
N PHE A 121 -5.26 11.80 -11.25
CA PHE A 121 -5.41 10.79 -12.30
C PHE A 121 -4.77 9.46 -11.91
N ASP A 122 -3.56 9.51 -11.32
CA ASP A 122 -2.88 8.31 -10.83
C ASP A 122 -3.68 7.63 -9.69
N ARG A 123 -4.39 8.40 -8.85
CA ARG A 123 -5.22 7.84 -7.78
C ARG A 123 -6.42 7.07 -8.31
N GLU A 124 -7.19 7.66 -9.22
CA GLU A 124 -8.38 7.03 -9.80
C GLU A 124 -8.00 5.76 -10.57
N THR A 125 -6.91 5.82 -11.34
CA THR A 125 -6.33 4.67 -12.03
C THR A 125 -5.90 3.58 -11.03
N LEU A 126 -5.19 3.93 -9.96
CA LEU A 126 -4.76 2.97 -8.94
C LEU A 126 -5.92 2.33 -8.18
N GLU A 127 -7.00 3.07 -7.94
CA GLU A 127 -8.21 2.56 -7.30
C GLU A 127 -8.94 1.57 -8.22
N GLU A 128 -9.11 1.88 -9.51
CA GLU A 128 -9.72 0.98 -10.49
C GLU A 128 -8.87 -0.28 -10.70
N GLU A 129 -7.56 -0.12 -10.81
CA GLU A 129 -6.62 -1.22 -10.90
C GLU A 129 -6.72 -2.16 -9.69
N TYR A 130 -6.82 -1.59 -8.50
CA TYR A 130 -6.98 -2.32 -7.26
C TYR A 130 -8.30 -3.09 -7.22
N GLU A 131 -9.41 -2.47 -7.66
CA GLU A 131 -10.71 -3.15 -7.74
C GLU A 131 -10.66 -4.35 -8.69
N ASN A 132 -10.07 -4.17 -9.87
CA ASN A 132 -9.97 -5.22 -10.87
C ASN A 132 -9.14 -6.41 -10.37
N LEU A 133 -8.02 -6.15 -9.70
CA LEU A 133 -7.18 -7.20 -9.12
C LEU A 133 -7.89 -8.01 -8.04
N GLN A 134 -8.64 -7.35 -7.17
CA GLN A 134 -9.39 -8.07 -6.16
C GLN A 134 -10.53 -8.89 -6.76
N ARG A 135 -11.18 -8.42 -7.82
CA ARG A 135 -12.18 -9.21 -8.56
C ARG A 135 -11.56 -10.46 -9.18
N GLU A 136 -10.37 -10.33 -9.77
CA GLU A 136 -9.64 -11.46 -10.36
C GLU A 136 -9.31 -12.52 -9.31
N ILE A 137 -8.74 -12.12 -8.17
CA ILE A 137 -8.44 -13.02 -7.04
C ILE A 137 -9.72 -13.73 -6.55
N TYR A 138 -10.82 -12.98 -6.39
CA TYR A 138 -12.08 -13.56 -5.91
C TYR A 138 -12.67 -14.57 -6.90
N SER A 139 -12.50 -14.34 -8.21
CA SER A 139 -12.99 -15.24 -9.26
C SER A 139 -12.22 -16.56 -9.38
N ILE A 140 -10.98 -16.60 -8.89
CA ILE A 140 -10.14 -17.81 -8.87
C ILE A 140 -10.48 -18.69 -7.65
N CYS A 141 -11.01 -18.08 -6.58
CA CYS A 141 -11.29 -18.74 -5.31
C CYS A 141 -12.75 -19.22 -5.11
N CYS A 142 -13.67 -18.89 -6.02
CA CYS A 142 -15.11 -19.22 -5.95
C CYS A 142 -15.60 -19.80 -7.27
#